data_AF-A0A7S3TRM5-F1
#
_entry.id   AF-A0A7S3TRM5-F1
#
_cell.length_a   1.000
_cell.length_b   1.000
_cell.length_c   1.000
_cell.angle_alpha   90.00
_cell.angle_beta   90.00
_cell.angle_gamma   90.00
#
_symmetry.space_group_name_H-M   'P 1'
#
loop_
_entity.id
_entity.type
_entity.pdbx_description
1 polymer ?
#
loop_
_entity_poly.entity_id
_entity_poly.type
_entity_poly.pdbx_seq_one_letter_code
_entity_poly.pdbx_strand_id
1 'polypeptide(L)'
;TLLLLLCVLVAGANVLRRSKALAKAIDTQFPLKQLDLKEDEDVETCAICLVDMQAGDYCRELECKHHFHAECIKAWWTTSTKAQCNGNCPLCRHRQHGLTQLLTRAHA
;
A
#
# COMPACT_ATOMS: atom_id res chain seq x y z
N THR A 1 -29.83 23.02 3.86
CA THR A 1 -28.65 23.46 3.06
C THR A 1 -27.39 23.55 3.91
N LEU A 2 -27.40 24.24 5.07
CA LEU A 2 -26.25 24.28 6.00
C LEU A 2 -25.86 22.91 6.58
N LEU A 3 -26.86 22.08 6.96
CA LEU A 3 -26.64 20.70 7.43
C LEU A 3 -26.00 19.81 6.37
N LEU A 4 -26.40 19.94 5.10
CA LEU A 4 -25.81 19.17 3.99
C LEU A 4 -24.36 19.59 3.71
N LEU A 5 -24.05 20.89 3.80
CA LEU A 5 -22.68 21.40 3.66
C LEU A 5 -21.78 20.90 4.80
N LEU A 6 -22.27 20.90 6.05
CA LEU A 6 -21.54 20.33 7.19
C LEU A 6 -21.30 18.82 7.01
N CYS A 7 -22.28 18.06 6.51
CA CYS A 7 -22.11 16.64 6.21
C CYS A 7 -21.03 16.39 5.16
N VAL A 8 -20.97 17.18 4.09
CA VAL A 8 -19.95 17.05 3.04
C VAL A 8 -18.56 17.42 3.55
N LEU A 9 -18.43 18.48 4.35
CA LEU A 9 -17.15 18.87 4.96
C LEU A 9 -16.63 17.81 5.95
N VAL A 10 -17.52 17.25 6.78
CA VAL A 10 -17.17 16.17 7.72
C VAL A 10 -16.81 14.89 6.97
N ALA A 11 -17.57 14.52 5.94
CA ALA A 11 -17.27 13.37 5.09
C ALA A 11 -15.91 13.53 4.37
N GLY A 12 -15.66 14.69 3.75
CA GLY A 12 -14.39 15.01 3.10
C GLY A 12 -13.20 14.99 4.08
N ALA A 13 -13.36 15.60 5.25
CA ALA A 13 -12.35 15.55 6.30
C ALA A 13 -12.09 14.13 6.81
N ASN A 14 -13.13 13.28 6.92
CA ASN A 14 -12.99 11.90 7.36
C ASN A 14 -12.28 11.02 6.30
N VAL A 15 -12.56 11.26 5.02
CA VAL A 15 -11.86 10.62 3.89
C VAL A 15 -10.37 10.98 3.91
N LEU A 16 -10.04 12.27 4.04
CA LEU A 16 -8.64 12.75 4.10
C LEU A 16 -7.89 12.29 5.36
N ARG A 17 -8.56 12.15 6.50
CA ARG A 17 -7.95 11.60 7.73
C ARG A 17 -7.61 10.12 7.57
N ARG A 18 -8.50 9.35 6.94
CA ARG A 18 -8.29 7.91 6.69
C ARG A 18 -7.16 7.64 5.70
N SER A 19 -7.08 8.41 4.61
CA SER A 19 -5.98 8.28 3.64
C SER A 19 -4.62 8.56 4.28
N LYS A 20 -4.53 9.59 5.12
CA LYS A 20 -3.30 9.91 5.88
C LYS A 20 -2.93 8.82 6.89
N ALA A 21 -3.90 8.26 7.61
CA ALA A 21 -3.64 7.19 8.57
C ALA A 21 -3.12 5.91 7.90
N LEU A 22 -3.70 5.55 6.75
CA LEU A 22 -3.25 4.41 5.95
C LEU A 22 -1.83 4.61 5.41
N ALA A 23 -1.55 5.78 4.81
CA ALA A 23 -0.22 6.10 4.30
C ALA A 23 0.85 6.00 5.40
N LYS A 24 0.56 6.55 6.58
CA LYS A 24 1.45 6.45 7.74
C LYS A 24 1.67 5.00 8.17
N ALA A 25 0.62 4.18 8.21
CA ALA A 25 0.75 2.78 8.60
C ALA A 25 1.62 1.98 7.63
N ILE A 26 1.42 2.18 6.31
CA ILE A 26 2.23 1.59 5.25
C ILE A 26 3.71 1.91 5.48
N ASP A 27 4.05 3.19 5.68
CA ASP A 27 5.42 3.64 5.94
C ASP A 27 6.03 3.05 7.22
N THR A 28 5.23 2.89 8.28
CA THR A 28 5.73 2.32 9.55
C THR A 28 5.91 0.81 9.55
N GLN A 29 5.06 0.05 8.85
CA GLN A 29 5.09 -1.41 8.86
C GLN A 29 5.92 -2.01 7.73
N PHE A 30 6.01 -1.31 6.60
CA PHE A 30 6.72 -1.78 5.42
C PHE A 30 7.79 -0.75 5.07
N PRO A 31 8.86 -0.59 5.87
CA PRO A 31 9.84 0.47 5.67
C PRO A 31 10.48 0.39 4.28
N LEU A 32 10.87 1.55 3.76
CA LEU A 32 11.60 1.63 2.50
C LEU A 32 12.95 0.93 2.66
N LYS A 33 13.25 0.02 1.75
CA LYS A 33 14.57 -0.59 1.60
C LYS A 33 15.11 -0.20 0.24
N GLN A 34 16.32 0.35 0.22
CA GLN A 34 17.03 0.55 -1.03
C GLN A 34 17.60 -0.80 -1.48
N LEU A 35 17.32 -1.20 -2.72
CA LEU A 35 17.91 -2.40 -3.28
C LEU A 35 19.41 -2.19 -3.47
N ASP A 36 20.19 -3.08 -2.89
CA ASP A 36 21.62 -3.19 -3.08
C ASP A 36 21.88 -4.49 -3.84
N LEU A 37 21.69 -4.44 -5.15
CA LEU A 37 21.92 -5.58 -6.03
C LEU A 37 23.42 -5.73 -6.25
N LYS A 38 23.95 -6.89 -5.87
CA LYS A 38 25.31 -7.29 -6.26
C LYS A 38 25.30 -7.79 -7.70
N GLU A 39 26.47 -7.76 -8.34
CA GLU A 39 26.64 -8.13 -9.77
C GLU A 39 26.12 -9.54 -10.13
N ASP A 40 25.97 -10.43 -9.14
CA ASP A 40 25.51 -11.82 -9.29
C ASP A 40 24.11 -12.11 -8.71
N GLU A 41 23.37 -11.10 -8.24
CA GLU A 41 21.99 -11.30 -7.73
C GLU A 41 20.96 -11.25 -8.86
N ASP A 42 20.01 -12.20 -8.83
CA ASP A 42 18.88 -12.21 -9.76
C ASP A 42 18.08 -10.90 -9.63
N VAL A 43 17.90 -10.22 -10.76
CA VAL A 43 17.10 -8.99 -10.83
C VAL A 43 15.62 -9.37 -10.66
N GLU A 44 15.00 -8.96 -9.55
CA GLU A 44 13.57 -9.18 -9.34
C GLU A 44 12.73 -8.18 -10.17
N THR A 45 11.74 -8.67 -10.91
CA THR A 45 10.77 -7.83 -11.64
C THR A 45 9.59 -7.45 -10.73
N CYS A 46 9.26 -6.16 -10.66
CA CYS A 46 8.09 -5.70 -9.93
C CYS A 46 6.80 -6.14 -10.67
N ALA A 47 6.03 -7.06 -10.09
CA ALA A 47 4.84 -7.62 -10.72
C ALA A 47 3.64 -6.65 -10.86
N ILE A 48 3.75 -5.42 -10.35
CA ILE A 48 2.72 -4.37 -10.49
C ILE A 48 2.95 -3.56 -11.77
N CYS A 49 4.17 -3.08 -12.00
CA CYS A 49 4.52 -2.27 -13.17
C CYS A 49 5.18 -3.08 -14.30
N LEU A 50 5.55 -4.34 -14.03
CA LEU A 50 6.26 -5.23 -14.94
C LEU A 50 7.62 -4.69 -15.38
N VAL A 51 8.28 -3.95 -14.49
CA VAL A 51 9.63 -3.38 -14.69
C VAL A 51 10.60 -4.01 -13.69
N ASP A 52 11.80 -4.32 -14.19
CA ASP A 52 12.91 -4.83 -13.40
C ASP A 52 13.35 -3.82 -12.35
N MET A 53 13.48 -4.27 -11.10
CA MET A 53 13.95 -3.43 -10.00
C MET A 53 15.47 -3.32 -10.06
N GLN A 54 16.01 -2.10 -9.91
CA GLN A 54 17.44 -1.83 -10.08
C GLN A 54 18.12 -1.47 -8.76
N ALA A 55 19.46 -1.54 -8.75
CA ALA A 55 20.24 -1.03 -7.63
C ALA A 55 19.90 0.45 -7.40
N GLY A 56 19.60 0.82 -6.16
CA GLY A 56 19.14 2.16 -5.81
C GLY A 56 17.63 2.35 -5.79
N ASP A 57 16.83 1.42 -6.32
CA ASP A 57 15.38 1.50 -6.22
C ASP A 57 14.89 1.34 -4.78
N TYR A 58 13.90 2.16 -4.41
CA TYR A 58 13.19 1.97 -3.15
C TYR A 58 12.10 0.93 -3.30
N CYS A 59 12.24 -0.15 -2.54
CA CYS A 59 11.32 -1.27 -2.53
C CYS A 59 10.76 -1.52 -1.13
N ARG A 60 9.70 -2.33 -1.08
CA ARG A 60 9.13 -2.84 0.17
C ARG A 60 9.02 -4.35 0.07
N GLU A 61 9.50 -5.01 1.11
CA GLU A 61 9.28 -6.44 1.33
C GLU A 61 7.98 -6.61 2.13
N LEU A 62 7.10 -7.49 1.67
CA LEU A 62 5.87 -7.84 2.39
C LEU A 62 6.12 -8.93 3.44
N GLU A 63 5.16 -9.16 4.35
CA GLU A 63 5.21 -10.25 5.34
C GLU A 63 5.39 -11.63 4.68
N CYS A 64 4.90 -11.77 3.44
CA CYS A 64 5.02 -12.96 2.60
C CYS A 64 6.30 -13.02 1.74
N LYS A 65 7.28 -12.13 1.98
CA LYS A 65 8.60 -12.09 1.31
C LYS A 65 8.64 -11.68 -0.17
N HIS A 66 7.52 -11.27 -0.73
CA HIS A 66 7.51 -10.66 -2.07
C HIS A 66 7.93 -9.18 -2.02
N HIS A 67 8.70 -8.75 -3.02
CA HIS A 67 9.15 -7.37 -3.18
C HIS A 67 8.42 -6.65 -4.32
N PHE A 68 8.27 -5.35 -4.14
CA PHE A 68 7.72 -4.43 -5.14
C PHE A 68 8.37 -3.07 -4.95
N HIS A 69 8.37 -2.25 -6.01
CA HIS A 69 8.64 -0.81 -5.86
C HIS A 69 7.73 -0.22 -4.79
N ALA A 70 8.32 0.60 -3.92
CA ALA A 70 7.65 1.17 -2.77
C ALA A 70 6.38 1.96 -3.15
N GLU A 71 6.44 2.71 -4.25
CA GLU A 71 5.32 3.50 -4.75
C GLU A 71 4.27 2.63 -5.43
N CYS A 72 4.67 1.59 -6.16
CA CYS A 72 3.74 0.66 -6.80
C CYS A 72 2.86 -0.05 -5.77
N ILE A 73 3.46 -0.62 -4.72
CA ILE A 73 2.68 -1.34 -3.69
C ILE A 73 1.86 -0.40 -2.80
N LYS A 74 2.37 0.81 -2.52
CA LYS A 74 1.62 1.86 -1.83
C LYS A 74 0.38 2.24 -2.63
N ALA A 75 0.53 2.56 -3.92
CA ALA A 75 -0.56 2.89 -4.82
C ALA A 75 -1.58 1.73 -4.92
N TRP A 76 -1.09 0.49 -5.00
CA TRP A 76 -1.93 -0.70 -5.02
C TRP A 76 -2.88 -0.78 -3.82
N TRP A 77 -2.37 -0.49 -2.61
CA TRP A 77 -3.18 -0.50 -1.39
C TRP A 77 -4.08 0.73 -1.23
N THR A 78 -3.70 1.89 -1.78
CA THR A 78 -4.46 3.14 -1.63
C THR A 78 -5.52 3.37 -2.70
N THR A 79 -5.35 2.82 -3.90
CA THR A 79 -6.17 3.14 -5.09
C THR A 79 -7.16 2.04 -5.46
N SER A 80 -6.89 0.79 -5.09
CA SER A 80 -7.76 -0.33 -5.44
C SER A 80 -9.14 -0.22 -4.78
N THR A 81 -10.19 -0.51 -5.53
CA THR A 81 -11.58 -0.48 -5.03
C THR A 81 -11.76 -1.41 -3.82
N LYS A 82 -12.71 -1.05 -2.93
CA LYS A 82 -12.92 -1.65 -1.60
C LYS A 82 -12.98 -3.19 -1.52
N ALA A 83 -13.25 -3.85 -2.65
CA ALA A 83 -13.37 -5.30 -2.75
C ALA A 83 -12.02 -6.04 -2.93
N GLN A 84 -10.96 -5.37 -3.38
CA GLN A 84 -9.63 -5.97 -3.66
C GLN A 84 -8.50 -5.38 -2.78
N CYS A 85 -8.80 -4.36 -1.98
CA CYS A 85 -7.84 -3.52 -1.26
C CYS A 85 -7.56 -3.95 0.19
N ASN A 86 -7.50 -5.25 0.50
CA ASN A 86 -7.44 -5.70 1.90
C ASN A 86 -6.04 -5.61 2.53
N GLY A 87 -5.12 -4.86 1.93
CA GLY A 87 -3.71 -4.96 2.25
C GLY A 87 -3.19 -6.35 1.91
N ASN A 88 -3.62 -6.92 0.77
CA ASN A 88 -3.15 -8.24 0.34
C ASN A 88 -1.95 -8.09 -0.60
N CYS A 89 -1.11 -9.11 -0.64
CA CYS A 89 -0.04 -9.23 -1.63
C CYS A 89 -0.65 -9.42 -3.04
N PRO A 90 -0.22 -8.66 -4.07
CA PRO A 90 -0.66 -8.85 -5.46
C PRO A 90 -0.34 -10.24 -6.03
N LEU A 91 0.75 -10.87 -5.57
CA LEU A 91 1.23 -12.14 -6.09
C LEU A 91 0.53 -13.35 -5.45
N CYS A 92 0.52 -13.43 -4.12
CA CYS A 92 0.04 -14.62 -3.40
C CYS A 92 -1.24 -14.39 -2.59
N ARG A 93 -1.79 -13.17 -2.60
CA ARG A 93 -2.98 -12.77 -1.83
C ARG A 93 -2.84 -12.89 -0.31
N HIS A 94 -1.62 -13.09 0.20
CA HIS A 94 -1.36 -13.07 1.65
C HIS A 94 -1.75 -11.73 2.24
N ARG A 95 -2.52 -11.76 3.32
CA ARG A 95 -3.03 -10.57 4.02
C ARG A 95 -1.92 -9.98 4.89
N GLN A 96 -1.62 -8.70 4.69
CA GLN A 96 -0.68 -7.95 5.52
C GLN A 96 -1.37 -7.57 6.83
N HIS A 97 -1.01 -8.23 7.93
CA HIS A 97 -1.67 -8.07 9.23
C HIS A 97 -1.69 -6.61 9.67
N GLY A 98 -0.60 -5.90 9.39
CA GLY A 98 -0.43 -4.49 9.72
C GLY A 98 -1.49 -3.54 9.14
N LEU A 99 -2.02 -3.84 7.95
CA LEU A 99 -2.98 -2.97 7.25
C LEU A 99 -4.44 -3.36 7.50
N THR A 100 -4.67 -4.56 8.00
CA THR A 100 -5.99 -5.17 8.15
C THR A 100 -6.96 -4.32 8.97
N GLN A 101 -6.49 -3.65 10.03
CA GLN A 101 -7.34 -2.89 10.94
C GLN A 101 -7.77 -1.52 10.39
N LEU A 102 -7.02 -0.99 9.42
CA LEU A 102 -7.26 0.34 8.85
C LEU A 102 -8.15 0.27 7.59
N LEU A 103 -8.18 -0.89 6.95
CA LEU A 103 -8.92 -1.13 5.70
C LEU A 103 -10.31 -1.77 5.94
N THR A 104 -10.58 -2.32 7.13
CA THR A 104 -11.80 -3.10 7.47
C THR A 104 -13.00 -2.31 8.02
N ARG A 105 -13.30 -1.11 7.51
CA ARG A 105 -14.61 -0.46 7.81
C ARG A 105 -15.46 -0.21 6.57
N ALA A 106 -16.26 -1.22 6.20
CA ALA A 106 -17.61 -1.05 5.65
C ALA A 106 -18.48 -2.34 5.56
N HIS A 107 -18.34 -3.33 6.44
CA HIS A 107 -19.38 -4.37 6.58
C HIS A 107 -19.51 -4.79 8.04
N ALA A 108 -20.30 -4.02 8.78
CA ALA A 108 -21.18 -4.46 9.85
C ALA A 108 -22.37 -3.49 9.84
#